data_AF-A0A961GTQ0-F1
#
_entry.id   AF-A0A961GTQ0-F1
#
_cell.length_a   1.000
_cell.length_b   1.000
_cell.length_c   1.000
_cell.angle_alpha   90.00
_cell.angle_beta   90.00
_cell.angle_gamma   90.00
#
_symmetry.space_group_name_H-M   'P 1'
#
loop_
_entity.id
_entity.type
_entity.pdbx_description
1 polymer ?
#
loop_
_entity_poly.entity_id
_entity_poly.type
_entity_poly.pdbx_seq_one_letter_code
_entity_poly.pdbx_strand_id
1 'polypeptide(L)'
;CGDADVVVGSRESEGGGYGDWSVQRRFVSWVATMIARVFLRVPTDDPMSGYFMLTRRSYEATAADINPLGFKILLEFIGRNRDLRVTDLGYTFANRIHGETKLKPSVIRSYLLAVAELRLGRQIDPVFFLYVLVGILGVAVNSLLFTLFEALGFPRVDTGLNEALDPIYSSFVASVALTTLLLFAVNNEFTFWEQRYRGWRIAGALVLYGVMTLVGTLVHVAVFSWLQETGFLFDLIGDDAARVVHNLIGATVALVVNWYLNTTFVWRRRLN
;
A
#
# COMPACT_ATOMS: atom_id res chain seq x y z
N CYS A 1 13.54 32.92 -12.17
CA CYS A 1 13.24 31.54 -12.62
C CYS A 1 13.93 31.15 -13.93
N GLY A 2 14.98 31.84 -14.39
CA GLY A 2 15.56 31.63 -15.74
C GLY A 2 16.27 30.29 -15.96
N ASP A 3 16.69 29.60 -14.89
CA ASP A 3 17.46 28.35 -14.94
C ASP A 3 16.66 27.09 -14.54
N ALA A 4 15.33 27.20 -14.42
CA ALA A 4 14.47 26.09 -14.06
C ALA A 4 14.03 25.29 -15.30
N ASP A 5 14.13 23.97 -15.20
CA ASP A 5 13.67 23.02 -16.21
C ASP A 5 12.15 22.79 -16.13
N VAL A 6 11.60 22.88 -14.91
CA VAL A 6 10.18 22.79 -14.62
C VAL A 6 9.80 23.86 -13.59
N VAL A 7 8.73 24.58 -13.87
CA VAL A 7 8.12 25.54 -12.93
C VAL A 7 6.75 25.01 -12.54
N VAL A 8 6.54 24.75 -11.27
CA VAL A 8 5.28 24.20 -10.73
C VAL A 8 4.52 25.30 -10.01
N GLY A 9 3.26 25.52 -10.41
CA GLY A 9 2.33 26.27 -9.59
C GLY A 9 2.01 25.44 -8.36
N SER A 10 2.50 25.86 -7.20
CA SER A 10 2.38 25.12 -5.94
C SER A 10 1.38 25.81 -5.01
N ARG A 11 0.55 24.98 -4.36
CA ARG A 11 -0.39 25.43 -3.32
C ARG A 11 0.28 25.51 -1.94
N GLU A 12 1.43 24.86 -1.79
CA GLU A 12 2.17 24.70 -0.53
C GLU A 12 3.35 25.68 -0.41
N SER A 13 3.77 26.31 -1.51
CA SER A 13 4.87 27.27 -1.51
C SER A 13 4.44 28.65 -0.99
N GLU A 14 5.41 29.52 -0.70
CA GLU A 14 5.17 30.89 -0.25
C GLU A 14 4.26 31.66 -1.22
N GLY A 15 3.18 32.25 -0.70
CA GLY A 15 2.12 32.90 -1.48
C GLY A 15 1.05 31.95 -2.07
N GLY A 16 1.19 30.63 -1.85
CA GLY A 16 0.21 29.61 -2.23
C GLY A 16 -0.95 29.49 -1.24
N GLY A 17 -2.12 29.06 -1.72
CA GLY A 17 -3.30 28.93 -0.88
C GLY A 17 -4.35 27.96 -1.41
N TYR A 18 -4.95 27.23 -0.48
CA TYR A 18 -5.99 26.22 -0.78
C TYR A 18 -7.40 26.78 -0.94
N GLY A 19 -7.63 28.10 -0.78
CA GLY A 19 -8.97 28.70 -0.76
C GLY A 19 -9.89 28.02 0.26
N ASP A 20 -11.19 27.88 -0.07
CA ASP A 20 -12.20 27.28 0.84
C ASP A 20 -12.27 25.74 0.78
N TRP A 21 -11.14 25.05 0.62
CA TRP A 21 -11.15 23.59 0.67
C TRP A 21 -11.56 23.05 2.05
N SER A 22 -12.38 21.99 2.05
CA SER A 22 -12.71 21.26 3.28
C SER A 22 -11.47 20.62 3.90
N VAL A 23 -11.46 20.51 5.24
CA VAL A 23 -10.36 19.90 6.02
C VAL A 23 -10.04 18.49 5.54
N GLN A 24 -11.05 17.68 5.25
CA GLN A 24 -10.88 16.32 4.72
C GLN A 24 -10.13 16.31 3.38
N ARG A 25 -10.48 17.23 2.46
CA ARG A 25 -9.83 17.33 1.15
C ARG A 25 -8.37 17.76 1.28
N ARG A 26 -8.08 18.67 2.20
CA ARG A 26 -6.71 19.09 2.52
C ARG A 26 -5.89 17.92 3.07
N PHE A 27 -6.44 17.17 4.03
CA PHE A 27 -5.76 16.01 4.60
C PHE A 27 -5.43 14.94 3.55
N VAL A 28 -6.38 14.59 2.68
CA VAL A 28 -6.13 13.61 1.60
C VAL A 28 -5.05 14.09 0.63
N SER A 29 -5.08 15.37 0.25
CA SER A 29 -4.05 15.95 -0.62
C SER A 29 -2.67 15.91 0.05
N TRP A 30 -2.60 16.23 1.34
CA TRP A 30 -1.37 16.19 2.11
C TRP A 30 -0.80 14.77 2.21
N VAL A 31 -1.64 13.76 2.47
CA VAL A 31 -1.20 12.35 2.49
C VAL A 31 -0.65 11.94 1.12
N ALA A 32 -1.32 12.31 0.02
CA ALA A 32 -0.82 12.02 -1.32
C ALA A 32 0.53 12.72 -1.58
N THR A 33 0.66 14.00 -1.24
CA THR A 33 1.93 14.72 -1.37
C THR A 33 3.05 14.04 -0.56
N MET A 34 2.77 13.64 0.69
CA MET A 34 3.73 12.94 1.54
C MET A 34 4.19 11.63 0.91
N ILE A 35 3.26 10.81 0.41
CA ILE A 35 3.58 9.52 -0.24
C ILE A 35 4.51 9.77 -1.43
N ALA A 36 4.19 10.72 -2.31
CA ALA A 36 5.05 11.05 -3.46
C ALA A 36 6.45 11.49 -3.02
N ARG A 37 6.56 12.38 -2.02
CA ARG A 37 7.86 12.89 -1.55
C ARG A 37 8.72 11.81 -0.91
N VAL A 38 8.15 10.97 -0.05
CA VAL A 38 8.89 9.92 0.65
C VAL A 38 9.30 8.80 -0.31
N PHE A 39 8.39 8.33 -1.16
CA PHE A 39 8.65 7.20 -2.05
C PHE A 39 9.50 7.60 -3.26
N LEU A 40 9.19 8.72 -3.92
CA LEU A 40 9.83 9.10 -5.17
C LEU A 40 11.01 10.07 -4.99
N ARG A 41 11.11 10.75 -3.84
CA ARG A 41 12.12 11.80 -3.56
C ARG A 41 12.09 12.93 -4.61
N VAL A 42 10.89 13.38 -4.94
CA VAL A 42 10.66 14.43 -5.94
C VAL A 42 11.12 15.81 -5.45
N PRO A 43 11.67 16.66 -6.35
CA PRO A 43 12.20 17.97 -6.00
C PRO A 43 11.12 19.09 -6.00
N THR A 44 9.93 18.83 -5.46
CA THR A 44 8.83 19.81 -5.39
C THR A 44 7.96 19.56 -4.16
N ASP A 45 7.40 20.63 -3.61
CA ASP A 45 6.45 20.61 -2.49
C ASP A 45 5.01 20.28 -2.94
N ASP A 46 4.68 20.45 -4.23
CA ASP A 46 3.36 20.09 -4.79
C ASP A 46 3.44 19.21 -6.05
N PRO A 47 3.89 17.95 -5.93
CA PRO A 47 4.02 17.03 -7.07
C PRO A 47 2.67 16.64 -7.71
N MET A 48 1.56 17.00 -7.08
CA MET A 48 0.21 16.68 -7.52
C MET A 48 -0.42 17.82 -8.34
N SER A 49 0.29 18.94 -8.47
CA SER A 49 -0.16 20.10 -9.22
C SER A 49 -0.45 19.73 -10.67
N GLY A 50 -1.59 20.23 -11.16
CA GLY A 50 -1.94 20.18 -12.57
C GLY A 50 -1.49 21.42 -13.34
N TYR A 51 -0.86 22.38 -12.67
CA TYR A 51 -0.48 23.66 -13.24
C TYR A 51 1.03 23.81 -13.18
N PHE A 52 1.70 23.58 -14.31
CA PHE A 52 3.15 23.60 -14.43
C PHE A 52 3.56 23.97 -15.84
N MET A 53 4.78 24.44 -16.00
CA MET A 53 5.46 24.65 -17.27
C MET A 53 6.76 23.84 -17.26
N LEU A 54 7.15 23.34 -18.42
CA LEU A 54 8.42 22.66 -18.60
C LEU A 54 9.13 23.17 -19.85
N THR A 55 10.46 23.13 -19.85
CA THR A 55 11.23 23.46 -21.05
C THR A 55 11.03 22.38 -22.12
N ARG A 56 11.14 22.78 -23.38
CA ARG A 56 11.10 21.84 -24.52
C ARG A 56 12.17 20.75 -24.40
N ARG A 57 13.37 21.10 -23.92
CA ARG A 57 14.46 20.14 -23.71
C ARG A 57 14.08 19.06 -22.71
N SER A 58 13.48 19.44 -21.57
CA SER A 58 13.01 18.49 -20.55
C SER A 58 11.88 17.60 -21.04
N TYR A 59 11.00 18.16 -21.89
CA TYR A 59 9.97 17.39 -22.59
C TYR A 59 10.60 16.29 -23.44
N GLU A 60 11.44 16.68 -24.40
CA GLU A 60 12.05 15.78 -25.39
C GLU A 60 12.90 14.69 -24.72
N ALA A 61 13.58 15.01 -23.62
CA ALA A 61 14.39 14.06 -22.85
C ALA A 61 13.58 12.99 -22.11
N THR A 62 12.30 13.25 -21.78
CA THR A 62 11.52 12.39 -20.88
C THR A 62 10.28 11.80 -21.56
N ALA A 63 9.77 12.42 -22.62
CA ALA A 63 8.48 12.10 -23.23
C ALA A 63 8.35 10.65 -23.71
N ALA A 64 9.45 10.05 -24.18
CA ALA A 64 9.45 8.66 -24.65
C ALA A 64 9.18 7.64 -23.53
N ASP A 65 9.54 7.97 -22.29
CA ASP A 65 9.41 7.07 -21.14
C ASP A 65 8.12 7.26 -20.37
N ILE A 66 7.36 8.32 -20.65
CA ILE A 66 6.13 8.65 -19.94
C ILE A 66 5.08 7.56 -20.17
N ASN A 67 4.43 7.14 -19.08
CA ASN A 67 3.24 6.32 -19.20
C ASN A 67 2.02 7.23 -19.49
N PRO A 68 1.41 7.18 -20.69
CA PRO A 68 0.24 8.01 -21.01
C PRO A 68 -1.01 7.63 -20.22
N LEU A 69 -1.04 6.42 -19.64
CA LEU A 69 -2.08 5.97 -18.71
C LEU A 69 -1.76 6.34 -17.25
N GLY A 70 -0.64 7.03 -17.00
CA GLY A 70 -0.21 7.49 -15.69
C GLY A 70 -1.21 8.45 -15.04
N PHE A 71 -1.15 8.54 -13.71
CA PHE A 71 -2.14 9.29 -12.92
C PHE A 71 -2.04 10.82 -13.11
N LYS A 72 -0.81 11.36 -13.08
CA LYS A 72 -0.52 12.80 -13.15
C LYS A 72 0.71 13.01 -14.00
N ILE A 73 0.57 13.81 -15.06
CA ILE A 73 1.64 14.07 -16.02
C ILE A 73 2.87 14.71 -15.36
N LEU A 74 2.67 15.68 -14.47
CA LEU A 74 3.79 16.29 -13.72
C LEU A 74 4.61 15.24 -12.98
N LEU A 75 3.92 14.33 -12.27
CA LEU A 75 4.53 13.27 -11.48
C LEU A 75 5.36 12.31 -12.36
N GLU A 76 4.90 12.02 -13.58
CA GLU A 76 5.66 11.22 -14.54
C GLU A 76 6.98 11.91 -14.94
N PHE A 77 6.94 13.22 -15.24
CA PHE A 77 8.16 13.97 -15.61
C PHE A 77 9.18 14.00 -14.47
N ILE A 78 8.78 14.47 -13.29
CA ILE A 78 9.68 14.62 -12.13
C ILE A 78 10.07 13.27 -11.50
N GLY A 79 9.26 12.24 -11.71
CA GLY A 79 9.52 10.89 -11.21
C GLY A 79 10.51 10.12 -12.09
N ARG A 80 10.46 10.31 -13.42
CA ARG A 80 11.33 9.62 -14.38
C ARG A 80 12.65 10.35 -14.60
N ASN A 81 12.64 11.68 -14.63
CA ASN A 81 13.84 12.48 -14.79
C ASN A 81 14.18 13.20 -13.48
N ARG A 82 15.19 12.67 -12.78
CA ARG A 82 15.61 13.16 -11.46
C ARG A 82 16.58 14.34 -11.52
N ASP A 83 17.09 14.66 -12.71
CA ASP A 83 18.07 15.74 -12.90
C ASP A 83 17.40 17.09 -13.21
N LEU A 84 16.06 17.12 -13.28
CA LEU A 84 15.29 18.33 -13.54
C LEU A 84 15.44 19.35 -12.40
N ARG A 85 15.81 20.58 -12.77
CA ARG A 85 15.75 21.73 -11.85
C ARG A 85 14.31 22.21 -11.74
N VAL A 86 13.68 21.92 -10.61
CA VAL A 86 12.28 22.27 -10.35
C VAL A 86 12.20 23.51 -9.45
N THR A 87 11.30 24.44 -9.77
CA THR A 87 11.01 25.63 -8.95
C THR A 87 9.51 25.74 -8.71
N ASP A 88 9.12 25.90 -7.46
CA ASP A 88 7.73 26.08 -7.05
C ASP A 88 7.38 27.56 -6.97
N LEU A 89 6.24 27.96 -7.55
CA LEU A 89 5.68 29.30 -7.46
C LEU A 89 4.30 29.25 -6.82
N GLY A 90 4.09 30.06 -5.78
CA GLY A 90 2.84 30.11 -5.05
C GLY A 90 1.69 30.59 -5.93
N TYR A 91 0.58 29.86 -5.90
CA TYR A 91 -0.68 30.36 -6.43
C TYR A 91 -1.88 29.98 -5.55
N THR A 92 -2.91 30.82 -5.59
CA THR A 92 -4.16 30.56 -4.88
C THR A 92 -5.09 29.74 -5.77
N PHE A 93 -5.44 28.55 -5.31
CA PHE A 93 -6.37 27.68 -6.03
C PHE A 93 -7.80 28.22 -5.91
N ALA A 94 -8.37 28.68 -7.03
CA ALA A 94 -9.78 29.07 -7.07
C ALA A 94 -10.69 27.82 -7.01
N ASN A 95 -11.73 27.87 -6.18
CA ASN A 95 -12.72 26.80 -6.13
C ASN A 95 -13.51 26.70 -7.43
N ARG A 96 -13.83 25.48 -7.85
CA ARG A 96 -14.73 25.26 -8.99
C ARG A 96 -16.14 25.71 -8.58
N ILE A 97 -16.75 26.52 -9.42
CA ILE A 97 -18.14 26.99 -9.24
C ILE A 97 -19.13 25.82 -9.37
N HIS A 98 -18.78 24.78 -10.15
CA HIS A 98 -19.59 23.58 -10.33
C HIS A 98 -18.76 22.29 -10.23
N GLY A 99 -19.28 21.32 -9.48
CA GLY A 99 -18.78 19.94 -9.42
C GLY A 99 -18.13 19.54 -8.10
N GLU A 100 -18.70 18.52 -7.44
CA GLU A 100 -18.06 17.86 -6.30
C GLU A 100 -16.93 16.94 -6.78
N THR A 101 -15.73 17.09 -6.21
CA THR A 101 -14.66 16.12 -6.41
C THR A 101 -14.92 14.92 -5.51
N LYS A 102 -15.65 13.92 -6.00
CA LYS A 102 -15.77 12.64 -5.28
C LYS A 102 -14.48 11.85 -5.45
N LEU A 103 -13.71 11.73 -4.37
CA LEU A 103 -12.52 10.90 -4.31
C LEU A 103 -12.94 9.42 -4.44
N LYS A 104 -12.92 8.88 -5.66
CA LYS A 104 -13.27 7.47 -5.89
C LYS A 104 -12.08 6.57 -5.50
N PRO A 105 -12.31 5.38 -4.92
CA PRO A 105 -11.24 4.41 -4.64
C PRO A 105 -10.36 4.09 -5.85
N SER A 106 -10.94 4.09 -7.05
CA SER A 106 -10.19 3.90 -8.30
C SER A 106 -9.11 4.96 -8.53
N VAL A 107 -9.36 6.22 -8.13
CA VAL A 107 -8.41 7.33 -8.26
C VAL A 107 -7.23 7.12 -7.32
N ILE A 108 -7.50 6.72 -6.07
CA ILE A 108 -6.46 6.40 -5.07
C ILE A 108 -5.62 5.21 -5.56
N ARG A 109 -6.27 4.17 -6.07
CA ARG A 109 -5.59 2.99 -6.64
C ARG A 109 -4.66 3.38 -7.77
N SER A 110 -5.16 4.10 -8.78
CA SER A 110 -4.35 4.55 -9.93
C SER A 110 -3.16 5.40 -9.50
N TYR A 111 -3.34 6.27 -8.51
CA TYR A 111 -2.25 7.06 -7.94
C TYR A 111 -1.18 6.18 -7.29
N LEU A 112 -1.56 5.25 -6.41
CA LEU A 112 -0.61 4.37 -5.73
C LEU A 112 0.13 3.44 -6.71
N LEU A 113 -0.55 2.95 -7.75
CA LEU A 113 0.08 2.16 -8.82
C LEU A 113 1.10 2.99 -9.60
N ALA A 114 0.79 4.25 -9.92
CA ALA A 114 1.72 5.14 -10.60
C ALA A 114 2.97 5.42 -9.73
N VAL A 115 2.79 5.69 -8.43
CA VAL A 115 3.92 5.86 -7.49
C VAL A 115 4.77 4.59 -7.42
N ALA A 116 4.14 3.41 -7.35
CA ALA A 116 4.85 2.14 -7.32
C ALA A 116 5.64 1.90 -8.62
N GLU A 117 5.03 2.14 -9.78
CA GLU A 117 5.69 2.01 -11.09
C GLU A 117 6.90 2.94 -11.19
N LEU A 118 6.76 4.22 -10.81
CA LEU A 118 7.84 5.20 -10.86
C LEU A 118 8.99 4.85 -9.89
N ARG A 119 8.70 4.15 -8.79
CA ARG A 119 9.73 3.81 -7.78
C ARG A 119 10.43 2.48 -8.03
N LEU A 120 9.66 1.46 -8.39
CA LEU A 120 10.10 0.08 -8.52
C LEU A 120 10.42 -0.29 -9.97
N GLY A 121 10.07 0.59 -10.91
CA GLY A 121 10.18 0.34 -12.34
C GLY A 121 9.17 -0.69 -12.83
N ARG A 122 9.33 -1.10 -14.09
CA ARG A 122 8.44 -2.08 -14.75
C ARG A 122 8.73 -3.53 -14.39
N GLN A 123 9.79 -3.79 -13.62
CA GLN A 123 10.23 -5.15 -13.24
C GLN A 123 9.38 -5.75 -12.12
N ILE A 124 8.96 -4.93 -11.15
CA ILE A 124 8.11 -5.36 -10.06
C ILE A 124 6.68 -4.95 -10.39
N ASP A 125 5.76 -5.88 -10.18
CA ASP A 125 4.36 -5.64 -10.38
C ASP A 125 3.83 -4.53 -9.45
N PRO A 126 3.30 -3.41 -9.96
CA PRO A 126 2.76 -2.35 -9.11
C PRO A 126 1.61 -2.83 -8.20
N VAL A 127 0.89 -3.90 -8.59
CA VAL A 127 -0.17 -4.48 -7.76
C VAL A 127 0.41 -5.20 -6.53
N PHE A 128 1.64 -5.72 -6.60
CA PHE A 128 2.32 -6.28 -5.43
C PHE A 128 2.49 -5.22 -4.34
N PHE A 129 2.83 -3.99 -4.71
CA PHE A 129 2.95 -2.88 -3.76
C PHE A 129 1.64 -2.61 -3.02
N LEU A 130 0.50 -2.59 -3.74
CA LEU A 130 -0.83 -2.47 -3.10
C LEU A 130 -1.09 -3.63 -2.14
N TYR A 131 -0.72 -4.85 -2.53
CA TYR A 131 -0.88 -6.04 -1.71
C TYR A 131 -0.09 -5.93 -0.39
N VAL A 132 1.16 -5.45 -0.44
CA VAL A 132 1.97 -5.19 0.76
C VAL A 132 1.33 -4.14 1.66
N LEU A 133 0.85 -3.02 1.09
CA LEU A 133 0.17 -1.98 1.87
C LEU A 133 -1.09 -2.50 2.58
N VAL A 134 -1.89 -3.30 1.88
CA VAL A 134 -3.07 -3.95 2.47
C VAL A 134 -2.65 -4.94 3.56
N GLY A 135 -1.56 -5.68 3.38
CA GLY A 135 -0.99 -6.56 4.40
C GLY A 135 -0.58 -5.83 5.67
N ILE A 136 0.14 -4.71 5.56
CA ILE A 136 0.54 -3.85 6.69
C ILE A 136 -0.70 -3.32 7.42
N LEU A 137 -1.69 -2.84 6.67
CA LEU A 137 -2.97 -2.41 7.24
C LEU A 137 -3.66 -3.57 7.99
N GLY A 138 -3.59 -4.78 7.45
CA GLY A 138 -4.12 -5.99 8.07
C GLY A 138 -3.52 -6.30 9.44
N VAL A 139 -2.20 -6.12 9.61
CA VAL A 139 -1.54 -6.31 10.90
C VAL A 139 -2.06 -5.31 11.93
N ALA A 140 -2.18 -4.03 11.55
CA ALA A 140 -2.70 -2.98 12.43
C ALA A 140 -4.17 -3.23 12.81
N VAL A 141 -5.00 -3.62 11.83
CA VAL A 141 -6.42 -3.95 12.05
C VAL A 141 -6.55 -5.18 12.95
N ASN A 142 -5.77 -6.23 12.73
CA ASN A 142 -5.80 -7.42 13.59
C ASN A 142 -5.44 -7.08 15.04
N SER A 143 -4.38 -6.30 15.23
CA SER A 143 -3.96 -5.86 16.56
C SER A 143 -5.04 -5.05 17.26
N LEU A 144 -5.74 -4.16 16.53
CA LEU A 144 -6.83 -3.36 17.09
C LEU A 144 -8.05 -4.22 17.45
N LEU A 145 -8.46 -5.13 16.56
CA LEU A 145 -9.58 -6.03 16.78
C LEU A 145 -9.33 -6.98 17.94
N PHE A 146 -8.11 -7.51 18.06
CA PHE A 146 -7.70 -8.34 19.19
C PHE A 146 -7.86 -7.60 20.51
N THR A 147 -7.30 -6.39 20.63
CA THR A 147 -7.43 -5.56 21.84
C THR A 147 -8.89 -5.23 22.16
N LEU A 148 -9.70 -4.95 21.14
CA LEU A 148 -11.13 -4.69 21.31
C LEU A 148 -11.87 -5.92 21.84
N PHE A 149 -11.61 -7.11 21.30
CA PHE A 149 -12.28 -8.34 21.73
C PHE A 149 -11.85 -8.77 23.13
N GLU A 150 -10.58 -8.56 23.51
CA GLU A 150 -10.13 -8.72 24.89
C GLU A 150 -10.85 -7.74 25.83
N ALA A 151 -10.99 -6.47 25.43
CA ALA A 151 -11.71 -5.47 26.23
C ALA A 151 -13.22 -5.77 26.37
N LEU A 152 -13.82 -6.45 25.40
CA LEU A 152 -15.21 -6.91 25.43
C LEU A 152 -15.39 -8.20 26.25
N GLY A 153 -14.32 -8.79 26.77
CA GLY A 153 -14.39 -9.98 27.64
C GLY A 153 -14.76 -11.25 26.89
N PHE A 154 -14.26 -11.43 25.66
CA PHE A 154 -14.48 -12.66 24.89
C PHE A 154 -14.07 -13.90 25.71
N PRO A 155 -14.92 -14.94 25.78
CA PRO A 155 -14.68 -16.08 26.65
C PRO A 155 -13.50 -16.92 26.15
N ARG A 156 -12.72 -17.48 27.07
CA ARG A 156 -11.72 -18.49 26.72
C ARG A 156 -12.43 -19.82 26.52
N VAL A 157 -12.12 -20.51 25.43
CA VAL A 157 -12.75 -21.79 25.10
C VAL A 157 -11.73 -22.89 25.30
N ASP A 158 -12.02 -23.79 26.24
CA ASP A 158 -11.29 -25.03 26.41
C ASP A 158 -11.91 -26.09 25.52
N THR A 159 -11.12 -26.60 24.57
CA THR A 159 -11.56 -27.63 23.63
C THR A 159 -11.39 -29.04 24.19
N GLY A 160 -10.56 -29.21 25.23
CA GLY A 160 -10.26 -30.50 25.86
C GLY A 160 -9.44 -31.44 24.97
N LEU A 161 -8.88 -30.93 23.86
CA LEU A 161 -8.19 -31.73 22.85
C LEU A 161 -6.70 -31.90 23.15
N ASN A 162 -6.04 -30.87 23.68
CA ASN A 162 -4.60 -30.88 23.99
C ASN A 162 -4.24 -29.73 24.94
N GLU A 163 -3.45 -29.99 25.98
CA GLU A 163 -2.93 -28.97 26.91
C GLU A 163 -2.09 -27.88 26.21
N ALA A 164 -1.53 -28.16 25.04
CA ALA A 164 -0.79 -27.17 24.24
C ALA A 164 -1.72 -26.25 23.42
N LEU A 165 -2.98 -26.62 23.21
CA LEU A 165 -3.96 -25.84 22.44
C LEU A 165 -4.97 -25.12 23.33
N ASP A 166 -5.18 -25.62 24.55
CA ASP A 166 -6.09 -25.05 25.52
C ASP A 166 -5.35 -24.14 26.53
N PRO A 167 -5.92 -22.98 26.91
CA PRO A 167 -7.16 -22.39 26.42
C PRO A 167 -6.99 -21.70 25.06
N ILE A 168 -7.96 -21.89 24.15
CA ILE A 168 -8.02 -21.09 22.92
C ILE A 168 -8.60 -19.72 23.28
N TYR A 169 -7.80 -18.68 23.03
CA TYR A 169 -8.24 -17.29 23.10
C TYR A 169 -9.22 -17.02 21.95
N SER A 170 -10.53 -17.06 22.23
CA SER A 170 -11.54 -16.83 21.20
C SER A 170 -11.46 -15.43 20.59
N SER A 171 -10.96 -14.45 21.35
CA SER A 171 -10.59 -13.11 20.90
C SER A 171 -9.59 -13.14 19.73
N PHE A 172 -8.53 -13.95 19.82
CA PHE A 172 -7.54 -14.13 18.76
C PHE A 172 -8.14 -14.78 17.52
N VAL A 173 -8.90 -15.86 17.69
CA VAL A 173 -9.54 -16.54 16.56
C VAL A 173 -10.53 -15.61 15.86
N ALA A 174 -11.35 -14.88 16.62
CA ALA A 174 -12.29 -13.91 16.09
C ALA A 174 -11.58 -12.75 15.39
N SER A 175 -10.48 -12.23 15.94
CA SER A 175 -9.74 -11.12 15.33
C SER A 175 -9.09 -11.56 14.02
N VAL A 176 -8.50 -12.75 13.98
CA VAL A 176 -7.89 -13.32 12.76
C VAL A 176 -8.96 -13.59 11.69
N ALA A 177 -10.09 -14.17 12.08
CA ALA A 177 -11.20 -14.44 11.16
C ALA A 177 -11.75 -13.14 10.55
N LEU A 178 -12.06 -12.14 11.40
CA LEU A 178 -12.58 -10.86 10.94
C LEU A 178 -11.56 -10.10 10.10
N THR A 179 -10.28 -10.08 10.50
CA THR A 179 -9.22 -9.46 9.70
C THR A 179 -9.09 -10.14 8.34
N THR A 180 -9.15 -11.47 8.27
CA THR A 180 -9.07 -12.22 7.01
C THR A 180 -10.23 -11.84 6.08
N LEU A 181 -11.45 -11.70 6.61
CA LEU A 181 -12.62 -11.24 5.85
C LEU A 181 -12.43 -9.81 5.32
N LEU A 182 -11.97 -8.90 6.17
CA LEU A 182 -11.73 -7.50 5.81
C LEU A 182 -10.63 -7.38 4.74
N LEU A 183 -9.51 -8.11 4.90
CA LEU A 183 -8.43 -8.12 3.92
C LEU A 183 -8.87 -8.72 2.59
N PHE A 184 -9.68 -9.77 2.61
CA PHE A 184 -10.27 -10.29 1.38
C PHE A 184 -11.13 -9.23 0.69
N ALA A 185 -12.00 -8.54 1.43
CA ALA A 185 -12.86 -7.49 0.88
C ALA A 185 -12.05 -6.33 0.27
N VAL A 186 -11.04 -5.85 1.00
CA VAL A 186 -10.13 -4.78 0.52
C VAL A 186 -9.33 -5.26 -0.69
N ASN A 187 -8.77 -6.47 -0.67
CA ASN A 187 -8.05 -7.00 -1.81
C ASN A 187 -8.95 -7.17 -3.05
N ASN A 188 -10.19 -7.61 -2.87
CA ASN A 188 -11.14 -7.76 -3.96
C ASN A 188 -11.59 -6.42 -4.55
N GLU A 189 -11.86 -5.41 -3.71
CA GLU A 189 -12.38 -4.10 -4.14
C GLU A 189 -11.30 -3.02 -4.33
N PHE A 190 -10.02 -3.31 -4.09
CA PHE A 190 -8.96 -2.33 -4.25
C PHE A 190 -7.74 -2.89 -4.99
N THR A 191 -7.09 -3.92 -4.43
CA THR A 191 -5.86 -4.49 -5.00
C THR A 191 -6.12 -5.13 -6.37
N PHE A 192 -7.03 -6.10 -6.42
CA PHE A 192 -7.36 -6.91 -7.59
C PHE A 192 -8.66 -6.43 -8.27
N TRP A 193 -8.84 -5.11 -8.36
CA TRP A 193 -10.05 -4.46 -8.90
C TRP A 193 -10.56 -5.05 -10.22
N GLU A 194 -9.64 -5.36 -11.14
CA GLU A 194 -9.94 -5.88 -12.48
C GLU A 194 -10.43 -7.33 -12.46
N GLN A 195 -10.07 -8.10 -11.43
CA GLN A 195 -10.36 -9.53 -11.31
C GLN A 195 -11.33 -9.81 -10.17
N ARG A 196 -12.03 -8.79 -9.69
CA ARG A 196 -12.88 -8.90 -8.51
C ARG A 196 -14.03 -9.88 -8.72
N TYR A 197 -14.32 -10.61 -7.66
CA TYR A 197 -15.48 -11.48 -7.57
C TYR A 197 -16.73 -10.66 -7.28
N ARG A 198 -17.86 -11.07 -7.88
CA ARG A 198 -19.20 -10.52 -7.66
C ARG A 198 -20.21 -11.66 -7.48
N GLY A 199 -21.26 -11.41 -6.70
CA GLY A 199 -22.32 -12.37 -6.44
C GLY A 199 -21.83 -13.60 -5.65
N TRP A 200 -22.42 -14.77 -5.93
CA TRP A 200 -22.16 -16.01 -5.18
C TRP A 200 -20.72 -16.53 -5.27
N ARG A 201 -19.97 -16.14 -6.30
CA ARG A 201 -18.57 -16.56 -6.49
C ARG A 201 -17.63 -16.02 -5.41
N ILE A 202 -18.05 -14.98 -4.68
CA ILE A 202 -17.32 -14.42 -3.54
C ILE A 202 -17.07 -15.46 -2.45
N ALA A 203 -18.06 -16.31 -2.16
CA ALA A 203 -17.94 -17.31 -1.10
C ALA A 203 -16.83 -18.32 -1.39
N GLY A 204 -16.78 -18.86 -2.61
CA GLY A 204 -15.71 -19.77 -3.02
C GLY A 204 -14.33 -19.10 -3.05
N ALA A 205 -14.26 -17.84 -3.49
CA ALA A 205 -13.01 -17.08 -3.49
C ALA A 205 -12.51 -16.78 -2.07
N LEU A 206 -13.41 -16.49 -1.13
CA LEU A 206 -13.09 -16.25 0.27
C LEU A 206 -12.53 -17.52 0.93
N VAL A 207 -13.15 -18.68 0.69
CA VAL A 207 -12.63 -19.97 1.21
C VAL A 207 -11.23 -20.23 0.66
N LEU A 208 -11.04 -20.05 -0.65
CA LEU A 208 -9.73 -20.25 -1.28
C LEU A 208 -8.69 -19.28 -0.73
N TYR A 209 -9.05 -18.01 -0.55
CA TYR A 209 -8.19 -16.99 0.07
C TYR A 209 -7.79 -17.36 1.51
N GLY A 210 -8.74 -17.87 2.31
CA GLY A 210 -8.48 -18.38 3.65
C GLY A 210 -7.49 -19.53 3.66
N VAL A 211 -7.64 -20.49 2.75
CA VAL A 211 -6.68 -21.60 2.58
C VAL A 211 -5.29 -21.09 2.18
N MET A 212 -5.20 -20.16 1.22
CA MET A 212 -3.90 -19.59 0.83
C MET A 212 -3.24 -18.86 2.00
N THR A 213 -4.01 -18.08 2.75
CA THR A 213 -3.52 -17.35 3.94
C THR A 213 -3.01 -18.31 5.01
N LEU A 214 -3.72 -19.43 5.23
CA LEU A 214 -3.29 -20.48 6.16
C LEU A 214 -1.95 -21.10 5.74
N VAL A 215 -1.77 -21.40 4.45
CA VAL A 215 -0.49 -21.89 3.92
C VAL A 215 0.64 -20.88 4.18
N GLY A 216 0.40 -19.59 3.94
CA GLY A 216 1.38 -18.55 4.27
C GLY A 216 1.74 -18.50 5.75
N THR A 217 0.76 -18.64 6.64
CA THR A 217 1.00 -18.71 8.09
C THR A 217 1.85 -19.93 8.47
N LEU A 218 1.60 -21.09 7.85
CA LEU A 218 2.43 -22.29 8.07
C LEU A 218 3.87 -22.06 7.59
N VAL A 219 4.05 -21.43 6.43
CA VAL A 219 5.39 -21.05 5.93
C VAL A 219 6.07 -20.08 6.89
N HIS A 220 5.36 -19.09 7.42
CA HIS A 220 5.90 -18.17 8.42
C HIS A 220 6.43 -18.94 9.64
N VAL A 221 5.59 -19.79 10.24
CA VAL A 221 5.95 -20.57 11.44
C VAL A 221 7.13 -21.52 11.14
N ALA A 222 7.15 -22.16 9.98
CA ALA A 222 8.23 -23.05 9.57
C ALA A 222 9.57 -22.32 9.42
N VAL A 223 9.58 -21.18 8.71
CA VAL A 223 10.79 -20.37 8.52
C VAL A 223 11.27 -19.81 9.86
N PHE A 224 10.36 -19.29 10.69
CA PHE A 224 10.70 -18.79 12.01
C PHE A 224 11.35 -19.89 12.86
N SER A 225 10.71 -21.06 12.96
CA SER A 225 11.20 -22.18 13.77
C SER A 225 12.57 -22.66 13.30
N TRP A 226 12.77 -22.80 11.99
CA TRP A 226 14.06 -23.17 11.40
C TRP A 226 15.18 -22.16 11.73
N LEU A 227 14.89 -20.85 11.69
CA LEU A 227 15.86 -19.82 12.06
C LEU A 227 16.19 -19.84 13.57
N GLN A 228 15.22 -20.16 14.42
CA GLN A 228 15.46 -20.34 15.87
C GLN A 228 16.33 -21.57 16.14
N GLU A 229 16.06 -22.70 15.47
CA GLU A 229 16.81 -23.95 15.64
C GLU A 229 18.25 -23.85 15.16
N THR A 230 18.48 -23.14 14.05
CA THR A 230 19.84 -22.92 13.51
C THR A 230 20.64 -21.90 14.30
N GLY A 231 20.01 -21.19 15.23
CA GLY A 231 20.64 -20.13 16.01
C GLY A 231 21.10 -18.94 15.19
N PHE A 232 20.44 -18.68 14.05
CA PHE A 232 20.84 -17.63 13.12
C PHE A 232 20.93 -16.28 13.86
N LEU A 233 22.05 -15.57 13.71
CA LEU A 233 22.30 -14.25 14.31
C LEU A 233 22.29 -14.15 15.85
N PHE A 234 22.07 -15.22 16.63
CA PHE A 234 22.09 -15.12 18.10
C PHE A 234 23.42 -14.57 18.62
N ASP A 235 24.54 -15.08 18.09
CA ASP A 235 25.88 -14.64 18.50
C ASP A 235 26.20 -13.18 18.10
N LEU A 236 25.49 -12.63 17.11
CA LEU A 236 25.78 -11.29 16.58
C LEU A 236 24.98 -10.18 17.25
N ILE A 237 23.69 -10.42 17.50
CA ILE A 237 22.74 -9.37 17.94
C ILE A 237 21.99 -9.71 19.23
N GLY A 238 22.22 -10.91 19.80
CA GLY A 238 21.55 -11.39 21.00
C GLY A 238 20.16 -11.96 20.74
N ASP A 239 19.68 -12.78 21.68
CA ASP A 239 18.48 -13.62 21.55
C ASP A 239 17.21 -12.85 21.21
N ASP A 240 16.94 -11.75 21.93
CA ASP A 240 15.71 -10.99 21.75
C ASP A 240 15.66 -10.27 20.39
N ALA A 241 16.78 -9.67 19.98
CA ALA A 241 16.86 -8.99 18.68
C ALA A 241 16.80 -9.99 17.53
N ALA A 242 17.50 -11.12 17.64
CA ALA A 242 17.45 -12.20 16.65
C ALA A 242 16.04 -12.76 16.48
N ARG A 243 15.27 -12.94 17.57
CA ARG A 243 13.86 -13.36 17.48
C ARG A 243 13.00 -12.40 16.67
N VAL A 244 13.16 -11.09 16.88
CA VAL A 244 12.44 -10.09 16.08
C VAL A 244 12.84 -10.18 14.61
N VAL A 245 14.14 -10.31 14.32
CA VAL A 245 14.66 -10.46 12.95
C VAL A 245 14.11 -11.73 12.29
N HIS A 246 14.10 -12.86 12.99
CA HIS A 246 13.54 -14.13 12.48
C HIS A 246 12.06 -14.01 12.15
N ASN A 247 11.28 -13.35 13.02
CA ASN A 247 9.87 -13.09 12.78
C ASN A 247 9.67 -12.20 11.53
N LEU A 248 10.49 -11.17 11.34
CA LEU A 248 10.43 -10.31 10.16
C LEU A 248 10.81 -11.06 8.86
N ILE A 249 11.84 -11.92 8.90
CA ILE A 249 12.22 -12.75 7.76
C ILE A 249 11.10 -13.71 7.40
N GLY A 250 10.58 -14.44 8.39
CA GLY A 250 9.48 -15.38 8.18
C GLY A 250 8.22 -14.70 7.65
N ALA A 251 7.84 -13.54 8.19
CA ALA A 251 6.72 -12.74 7.69
C ALA A 251 6.94 -12.28 6.24
N THR A 252 8.17 -11.89 5.88
CA THR A 252 8.52 -11.47 4.51
C THR A 252 8.42 -12.63 3.52
N VAL A 253 8.94 -13.80 3.88
CA VAL A 253 8.82 -15.01 3.05
C VAL A 253 7.36 -15.41 2.87
N ALA A 254 6.59 -15.43 3.96
CA ALA A 254 5.16 -15.72 3.92
C ALA A 254 4.37 -14.73 3.07
N LEU A 255 4.70 -13.43 3.11
CA LEU A 255 4.10 -12.40 2.27
C LEU A 255 4.32 -12.68 0.77
N VAL A 256 5.54 -13.06 0.38
CA VAL A 256 5.88 -13.38 -1.01
C VAL A 256 5.16 -14.64 -1.48
N VAL A 257 5.13 -15.69 -0.64
CA VAL A 257 4.40 -16.93 -0.94
C VAL A 257 2.90 -16.64 -1.07
N ASN A 258 2.32 -15.88 -0.14
CA ASN A 258 0.91 -15.49 -0.19
C ASN A 258 0.58 -14.67 -1.42
N TRP A 259 1.45 -13.75 -1.83
CA TRP A 259 1.29 -13.02 -3.09
C TRP A 259 1.21 -13.97 -4.28
N TYR A 260 2.16 -14.90 -4.38
CA TYR A 260 2.22 -15.86 -5.49
C TYR A 260 1.00 -16.79 -5.51
N LEU A 261 0.60 -17.31 -4.35
CA LEU A 261 -0.58 -18.16 -4.21
C LEU A 261 -1.86 -17.41 -4.59
N ASN A 262 -2.03 -16.18 -4.10
CA ASN A 262 -3.24 -15.40 -4.37
C ASN A 262 -3.35 -14.97 -5.83
N THR A 263 -2.25 -14.63 -6.49
CA THR A 263 -2.25 -14.27 -7.92
C THR A 263 -2.38 -15.47 -8.86
N THR A 264 -1.98 -16.66 -8.41
CA THR A 264 -2.05 -17.90 -9.21
C THR A 264 -3.36 -18.66 -9.01
N PHE A 265 -3.92 -18.68 -7.80
CA PHE A 265 -5.09 -19.49 -7.47
C PHE A 265 -6.36 -18.68 -7.26
N VAL A 266 -6.29 -17.59 -6.48
CA VAL A 266 -7.45 -16.75 -6.18
C VAL A 266 -7.71 -15.79 -7.34
N TRP A 267 -7.01 -14.66 -7.41
CA TRP A 267 -7.16 -13.70 -8.50
C TRP A 267 -6.27 -14.08 -9.67
N ARG A 268 -6.71 -15.08 -10.44
CA ARG A 268 -6.06 -15.50 -11.67
C ARG A 268 -6.10 -14.39 -12.71
N ARG A 269 -4.92 -13.95 -13.13
CA ARG A 269 -4.78 -13.13 -14.33
C ARG A 269 -5.25 -13.93 -15.53
N ARG A 270 -6.32 -13.46 -16.18
CA ARG A 270 -6.56 -13.84 -17.57
C ARG A 270 -5.50 -13.12 -18.38
N LEU A 271 -4.50 -13.86 -18.84
CA LEU A 271 -3.63 -13.40 -19.92
C LEU A 271 -4.55 -13.20 -21.13
N ASN A 272 -4.91 -11.95 -21.41
CA ASN A 272 -5.45 -11.54 -22.69
C ASN A 272 -4.28 -11.02 -23.52
#